data_AF-A0A353GTF3-F1
#
_entry.id   AF-A0A353GTF3-F1
#
_cell.length_a   1.000
_cell.length_b   1.000
_cell.length_c   1.000
_cell.angle_alpha   90.00
_cell.angle_beta   90.00
_cell.angle_gamma   90.00
#
_symmetry.space_group_name_H-M   'P 1'
#
loop_
_entity.id
_entity.type
_entity.pdbx_description
1 polymer ?
#
loop_
_entity_poly.entity_id
_entity_poly.type
_entity_poly.pdbx_seq_one_letter_code
_entity_poly.pdbx_strand_id
1 'polypeptide(L)'
;MTKNAFAISEPSNQTMHKSKPRYTEAENKLIFESWWDPQKRRELKNHLGREMNALRSQFCRILKEKCLSNQDYYSIMQSKHLRDGNTPPRKRSHELKEIDLLILETFCRNQASGNSRTQACEELQNKLGPEFTPAALKLRFYRLVKTMQYSEADLLKMGHELLNKREKVSISADKPHNMEPKVSQEQPAKTSGGQQTTTEDQSFFYQISSLPETVRSIGERLGFIEEQQRHQLDLKGFIEHLLAVERDLKREDKLMEEIQRLVLENDNVSAMMEKEHERLKNREQELSTVYNILETMLGDFMRLESVSKLASLGDFMHRLEITVDQFGNVLKSRRIVS
;
A
#
# COMPACT_ATOMS: atom_id res chain seq x y z
N MET A 1 -41.30 -29.27 -53.59
CA MET A 1 -39.85 -29.02 -53.40
C MET A 1 -39.50 -27.88 -54.33
N THR A 2 -38.97 -26.72 -53.96
CA THR A 2 -38.17 -26.27 -52.81
C THR A 2 -38.41 -24.76 -52.67
N LYS A 3 -38.43 -24.29 -51.42
CA LYS A 3 -38.66 -22.90 -51.02
C LYS A 3 -37.42 -22.06 -51.34
N ASN A 4 -37.57 -20.90 -51.99
CA ASN A 4 -36.61 -19.80 -51.90
C ASN A 4 -37.40 -18.51 -51.65
N ALA A 5 -37.27 -18.02 -50.42
CA ALA A 5 -37.90 -16.80 -49.93
C ALA A 5 -37.13 -15.58 -50.47
N PHE A 6 -37.81 -14.74 -51.26
CA PHE A 6 -37.41 -13.37 -51.49
C PHE A 6 -37.91 -12.52 -50.33
N ALA A 7 -37.04 -12.21 -49.38
CA ALA A 7 -37.27 -11.15 -48.40
C ALA A 7 -36.55 -9.89 -48.89
N ILE A 8 -37.35 -8.92 -49.33
CA ILE A 8 -36.94 -7.55 -49.62
C ILE A 8 -36.65 -6.89 -48.26
N SER A 9 -35.37 -6.71 -47.95
CA SER A 9 -34.94 -5.95 -46.77
C SER A 9 -34.99 -4.45 -47.09
N GLU A 10 -35.79 -3.72 -46.32
CA GLU A 10 -35.78 -2.27 -46.21
C GLU A 10 -34.35 -1.72 -45.98
N PRO A 11 -34.00 -0.54 -46.52
CA PRO A 11 -32.71 0.07 -46.25
C PRO A 11 -32.64 0.52 -44.79
N SER A 12 -31.98 -0.27 -43.95
CA SER A 12 -31.70 0.11 -42.58
C SER A 12 -30.82 1.36 -42.56
N ASN A 13 -31.23 2.31 -41.72
CA ASN A 13 -30.51 3.53 -41.40
C ASN A 13 -29.04 3.23 -41.08
N GLN A 14 -28.15 3.47 -42.05
CA GLN A 14 -26.73 3.63 -41.79
C GLN A 14 -26.54 4.89 -40.95
N THR A 15 -26.53 4.73 -39.64
CA THR A 15 -25.94 5.72 -38.74
C THR A 15 -24.48 5.85 -39.11
N MET A 16 -24.17 6.85 -39.94
CA MET A 16 -22.80 7.24 -40.22
C MET A 16 -22.09 7.48 -38.88
N HIS A 17 -21.21 6.56 -38.52
CA HIS A 17 -20.24 6.76 -37.45
C HIS A 17 -19.31 7.89 -37.91
N LYS A 18 -19.72 9.14 -37.67
CA LYS A 18 -18.86 10.30 -37.75
C LYS A 18 -17.74 10.07 -36.76
N SER A 19 -16.57 9.65 -37.25
CA SER A 19 -15.36 9.60 -36.46
C SER A 19 -15.16 10.98 -35.85
N LYS A 20 -15.16 11.05 -34.51
CA LYS A 20 -14.97 12.32 -33.82
C LYS A 20 -13.62 12.91 -34.28
N PRO A 21 -13.57 14.19 -34.65
CA PRO A 21 -12.35 14.80 -35.17
C PRO A 21 -11.16 14.59 -34.23
N ARG A 22 -10.00 14.29 -34.81
CA ARG A 22 -8.72 14.17 -34.09
C ARG A 22 -8.50 15.45 -33.28
N TYR A 23 -7.99 15.32 -32.06
CA TYR A 23 -7.70 16.50 -31.23
C TYR A 23 -6.77 17.45 -31.97
N THR A 24 -7.18 18.71 -32.06
CA THR A 24 -6.39 19.80 -32.60
C THR A 24 -5.25 20.17 -31.65
N GLU A 25 -4.23 20.85 -32.17
CA GLU A 25 -3.10 21.30 -31.36
C GLU A 25 -3.54 22.29 -30.26
N ALA A 26 -4.53 23.13 -30.55
CA ALA A 26 -5.12 24.06 -29.57
C ALA A 26 -5.84 23.31 -28.43
N GLU A 27 -6.65 22.30 -28.75
CA GLU A 27 -7.27 21.45 -27.74
C GLU A 27 -6.22 20.71 -26.89
N ASN A 28 -5.15 20.22 -27.52
CA ASN A 28 -4.06 19.55 -26.80
C ASN A 28 -3.31 20.49 -25.85
N LYS A 29 -3.08 21.74 -26.25
CA LYS A 29 -2.49 22.77 -25.38
C LYS A 29 -3.41 23.05 -24.18
N LEU A 30 -4.70 23.23 -24.42
CA LEU A 30 -5.69 23.47 -23.36
C LEU A 30 -5.77 22.30 -22.37
N ILE A 31 -5.81 21.06 -22.87
CA ILE A 31 -5.78 19.85 -22.04
C ILE A 31 -4.50 19.85 -21.21
N PHE A 32 -3.33 20.05 -21.83
CA PHE A 32 -2.05 20.02 -21.13
C PHE A 32 -1.97 21.09 -20.03
N GLU A 33 -2.44 22.31 -20.25
CA GLU A 33 -2.36 23.40 -19.27
C GLU A 33 -3.40 23.29 -18.14
N SER A 34 -4.57 22.71 -18.42
CA SER A 34 -5.68 22.66 -17.46
C SER A 34 -5.77 21.33 -16.72
N TRP A 35 -5.00 20.32 -17.12
CA TRP A 35 -5.14 18.97 -16.56
C TRP A 35 -4.74 18.87 -15.08
N TRP A 36 -3.78 19.66 -14.61
CA TRP A 36 -3.26 19.58 -13.25
C TRP A 36 -4.29 19.99 -12.18
N ASP A 37 -5.26 20.85 -12.53
CA ASP A 37 -6.30 21.33 -11.64
C ASP A 37 -7.59 20.50 -11.78
N PRO A 38 -8.09 19.84 -10.71
CA PRO A 38 -9.33 19.05 -10.74
C PRO A 38 -10.60 19.83 -11.10
N GLN A 39 -10.65 21.14 -10.86
CA GLN A 39 -11.80 21.97 -11.21
C GLN A 39 -11.79 22.24 -12.72
N LYS A 40 -10.69 22.80 -13.24
CA LYS A 40 -10.51 23.03 -14.68
C LYS A 40 -10.59 21.76 -15.50
N ARG A 41 -10.12 20.62 -14.96
CA ARG A 41 -10.26 19.30 -15.59
C ARG A 41 -11.73 18.90 -15.81
N ARG A 42 -12.63 19.25 -14.88
CA ARG A 42 -14.07 19.00 -15.05
C ARG A 42 -14.68 19.94 -16.08
N GLU A 43 -14.23 21.19 -16.10
CA GLU A 43 -14.65 22.18 -17.10
C GLU A 43 -14.23 21.79 -18.52
N LEU A 44 -13.05 21.16 -18.70
CA LEU A 44 -12.60 20.64 -20.01
C LEU A 44 -13.60 19.67 -20.64
N LYS A 45 -14.31 18.86 -19.82
CA LYS A 45 -15.35 17.95 -20.32
C LYS A 45 -16.45 18.72 -21.05
N ASN A 46 -16.90 19.80 -20.42
CA ASN A 46 -17.98 20.65 -20.93
C ASN A 46 -17.50 21.50 -22.11
N HIS A 47 -16.26 22.02 -22.03
CA HIS A 47 -15.70 22.90 -23.06
C HIS A 47 -15.34 22.16 -24.35
N LEU A 48 -14.82 20.94 -24.26
CA LEU A 48 -14.41 20.14 -25.42
C LEU A 48 -15.52 19.18 -25.91
N GLY A 49 -16.60 19.02 -25.16
CA GLY A 49 -17.69 18.10 -25.52
C GLY A 49 -17.25 16.63 -25.61
N ARG A 50 -16.19 16.25 -24.89
CA ARG A 50 -15.60 14.89 -24.93
C ARG A 50 -15.66 14.23 -23.56
N GLU A 51 -15.78 12.90 -23.58
CA GLU A 51 -15.81 12.11 -22.37
C GLU A 51 -14.49 12.17 -21.59
N MET A 52 -14.58 12.10 -20.26
CA MET A 52 -13.42 12.18 -19.37
C MET A 52 -12.36 11.12 -19.67
N ASN A 53 -12.79 9.92 -20.07
CA ASN A 53 -11.88 8.84 -20.47
C ASN A 53 -11.10 9.20 -21.74
N ALA A 54 -11.75 9.84 -22.72
CA ALA A 54 -11.09 10.27 -23.94
C ALA A 54 -10.07 11.39 -23.67
N LEU A 55 -10.37 12.31 -22.75
CA LEU A 55 -9.44 13.36 -22.32
C LEU A 55 -8.25 12.76 -21.54
N ARG A 56 -8.48 11.75 -20.69
CA ARG A 56 -7.42 11.01 -19.97
C ARG A 56 -6.47 10.33 -20.94
N SER A 57 -7.01 9.59 -21.92
CA SER A 57 -6.20 8.92 -22.94
C SER A 57 -5.42 9.93 -23.78
N GLN A 58 -6.02 11.06 -24.13
CA GLN A 58 -5.33 12.11 -24.87
C GLN A 58 -4.24 12.78 -24.04
N PHE A 59 -4.49 13.07 -22.77
CA PHE A 59 -3.48 13.61 -21.86
C PHE A 59 -2.28 12.67 -21.72
N CYS A 60 -2.51 11.37 -21.51
CA CYS A 60 -1.43 10.38 -21.47
C CYS A 60 -0.63 10.32 -22.78
N ARG A 61 -1.29 10.52 -23.93
CA ARG A 61 -0.61 10.61 -25.23
C ARG A 61 0.24 11.87 -25.33
N ILE A 62 -0.27 13.03 -24.92
CA ILE A 62 0.48 14.29 -24.89
C ILE A 62 1.72 14.17 -23.99
N LEU A 63 1.61 13.51 -22.83
CA LEU A 63 2.76 13.26 -21.95
C LEU A 63 3.83 12.42 -22.63
N LYS A 64 3.45 11.36 -23.35
CA LYS A 64 4.38 10.54 -24.13
C LYS A 64 5.03 11.31 -25.27
N GLU A 65 4.27 12.13 -25.99
CA GLU A 65 4.78 12.98 -27.08
C GLU A 65 5.79 14.03 -26.55
N LYS A 66 5.60 14.51 -25.31
CA LYS A 66 6.53 15.45 -24.65
C LYS A 66 7.63 14.77 -23.82
N CYS A 67 7.70 13.43 -23.82
CA CYS A 67 8.64 12.66 -22.99
C CYS A 67 8.62 13.04 -21.50
N LEU A 68 7.44 13.34 -20.95
CA LEU A 68 7.28 13.72 -19.54
C LEU A 68 6.65 12.60 -18.70
N SER A 69 7.21 12.34 -17.51
CA SER A 69 6.50 11.55 -16.50
C SER A 69 5.28 12.30 -16.00
N ASN A 70 4.30 11.56 -15.47
CA ASN A 70 3.17 12.14 -14.77
C ASN A 70 3.64 13.00 -13.59
N GLN A 71 4.67 12.54 -12.85
CA GLN A 71 5.26 13.29 -11.74
C GLN A 71 5.93 14.59 -12.21
N ASP A 72 6.71 14.52 -13.30
CA ASP A 72 7.39 15.69 -13.88
C ASP A 72 6.38 16.74 -14.35
N TYR A 73 5.29 16.31 -14.99
CA TYR A 73 4.21 17.20 -15.41
C TYR A 73 3.63 18.00 -14.23
N TYR A 74 3.31 17.34 -13.12
CA TYR A 74 2.79 18.05 -11.95
C TYR A 74 3.84 18.95 -11.30
N SER A 75 5.11 18.56 -11.30
CA SER A 75 6.21 19.40 -10.81
C SER A 75 6.37 20.68 -11.64
N ILE A 76 6.33 20.56 -12.97
CA ILE A 76 6.41 21.67 -13.91
C ILE A 76 5.20 22.60 -13.76
N MET A 77 3.99 22.06 -13.67
CA MET A 77 2.79 22.88 -13.52
C MET A 77 2.73 23.58 -12.15
N GLN A 78 3.15 22.91 -11.09
CA GLN A 78 3.25 23.52 -9.76
C GLN A 78 4.28 24.65 -9.74
N SER A 79 5.47 24.45 -10.32
CA SER A 79 6.51 25.48 -10.37
C SER A 79 6.13 26.67 -11.27
N LYS A 80 5.43 26.43 -12.39
CA LYS A 80 4.90 27.49 -13.26
C LYS A 80 3.87 28.35 -12.52
N HIS A 81 2.90 27.72 -11.85
CA HIS A 81 1.83 28.44 -11.15
C HIS A 81 2.23 29.00 -9.77
N LEU A 82 3.34 28.54 -9.19
CA LEU A 82 3.90 29.11 -7.97
C LEU A 82 4.56 30.49 -8.19
N ARG A 83 4.98 30.80 -9.42
CA ARG A 83 5.52 32.13 -9.79
C ARG A 83 4.43 33.19 -10.03
N ASP A 84 3.24 32.78 -10.45
CA ASP A 84 2.22 33.70 -10.98
C ASP A 84 1.05 34.00 -10.02
N GLY A 85 0.95 33.35 -8.86
CA GLY A 85 -0.17 33.63 -7.95
C GLY A 85 -0.08 32.92 -6.61
N ASN A 86 -0.61 33.59 -5.61
CA ASN A 86 -0.58 33.36 -4.16
C ASN A 86 -1.17 32.03 -3.65
N THR A 87 -1.08 30.94 -4.42
CA THR A 87 -1.51 29.62 -3.98
C THR A 87 -0.27 28.83 -3.61
N PRO A 88 0.03 28.63 -2.32
CA PRO A 88 1.17 27.81 -1.94
C PRO A 88 1.02 26.43 -2.58
N PRO A 89 2.14 25.78 -2.92
CA PRO A 89 2.09 24.42 -3.41
C PRO A 89 1.42 23.62 -2.30
N ARG A 90 0.66 22.59 -2.67
CA ARG A 90 0.05 21.65 -1.71
C ARG A 90 1.16 20.88 -0.97
N LYS A 91 1.97 21.58 -0.14
CA LYS A 91 2.56 21.03 1.07
C LYS A 91 1.38 20.34 1.72
N ARG A 92 1.48 19.03 1.99
CA ARG A 92 0.53 18.36 2.90
C ARG A 92 0.36 19.34 4.06
N SER A 93 -0.86 19.83 4.29
CA SER A 93 -1.10 20.81 5.35
C SER A 93 -0.45 20.28 6.62
N HIS A 94 0.11 21.17 7.43
CA HIS A 94 0.73 20.77 8.69
C HIS A 94 -0.18 19.82 9.49
N GLU A 95 -1.48 20.12 9.48
CA GLU A 95 -2.59 19.30 9.97
C GLU A 95 -2.60 17.86 9.40
N LEU A 96 -2.38 17.66 8.09
CA LEU A 96 -2.33 16.32 7.50
C LEU A 96 -1.11 15.52 8.00
N LYS A 97 0.00 16.17 8.34
CA LYS A 97 1.18 15.50 8.93
C LYS A 97 0.94 15.12 10.38
N GLU A 98 0.28 15.98 11.16
CA GLU A 98 -0.13 15.66 12.53
C GLU A 98 -1.12 14.50 12.55
N ILE A 99 -2.07 14.48 11.62
CA ILE A 99 -3.00 13.35 11.45
C ILE A 99 -2.24 12.08 11.04
N ASP A 100 -1.27 12.18 10.12
CA ASP A 100 -0.43 11.04 9.71
C ASP A 100 0.37 10.47 10.90
N LEU A 101 0.93 11.33 11.77
CA LEU A 101 1.63 10.94 12.99
C LEU A 101 0.66 10.29 13.99
N LEU A 102 -0.51 10.89 14.23
CA LEU A 102 -1.52 10.33 15.14
C LEU A 102 -1.99 8.95 14.68
N ILE A 103 -2.18 8.76 13.37
CA ILE A 103 -2.50 7.46 12.77
C ILE A 103 -1.37 6.47 13.06
N LEU A 104 -0.12 6.83 12.77
CA LEU A 104 1.02 5.95 12.99
C LEU A 104 1.15 5.54 14.46
N GLU A 105 1.12 6.51 15.39
CA GLU A 105 1.22 6.27 16.83
C GLU A 105 0.09 5.37 17.35
N THR A 106 -1.15 5.61 16.90
CA THR A 106 -2.31 4.84 17.39
C THR A 106 -2.30 3.40 16.88
N PHE A 107 -1.88 3.19 15.62
CA PHE A 107 -1.73 1.84 15.07
C PHE A 107 -0.55 1.08 15.70
N CYS A 108 0.63 1.70 15.83
CA CYS A 108 1.80 1.07 16.45
C CYS A 108 1.52 0.71 17.91
N ARG A 109 0.85 1.58 18.66
CA ARG A 109 0.48 1.30 20.05
C ARG A 109 -0.49 0.13 20.18
N ASN A 110 -1.57 0.12 19.40
CA ASN A 110 -2.54 -0.98 19.46
C ASN A 110 -1.91 -2.31 19.00
N GLN A 111 -0.98 -2.27 18.04
CA GLN A 111 -0.22 -3.45 17.63
C GLN A 111 0.70 -3.96 18.76
N ALA A 112 1.38 -3.08 19.49
CA ALA A 112 2.21 -3.46 20.64
C ALA A 112 1.40 -3.94 21.86
N SER A 113 0.16 -3.46 22.02
CA SER A 113 -0.77 -3.93 23.06
C SER A 113 -1.48 -5.25 22.70
N GLY A 114 -1.25 -5.83 21.52
CA GLY A 114 -1.94 -7.03 21.05
C GLY A 114 -3.40 -6.80 20.63
N ASN A 115 -3.81 -5.54 20.48
CA ASN A 115 -5.16 -5.17 20.05
C ASN A 115 -5.33 -5.31 18.53
N SER A 116 -6.57 -5.52 18.11
CA SER A 116 -6.90 -5.64 16.69
C SER A 116 -6.76 -4.31 15.94
N ARG A 117 -6.41 -4.36 14.65
CA ARG A 117 -6.35 -3.18 13.78
C ARG A 117 -7.70 -2.45 13.64
N THR A 118 -8.81 -3.13 13.93
CA THR A 118 -10.16 -2.55 13.97
C THR A 118 -10.36 -1.66 15.20
N GLN A 119 -9.91 -2.09 16.38
CA GLN A 119 -9.92 -1.25 17.59
C GLN A 119 -9.07 0.02 17.42
N ALA A 120 -7.93 -0.08 16.73
CA ALA A 120 -7.13 1.10 16.38
C ALA A 120 -7.89 2.09 15.47
N CYS A 121 -8.72 1.58 14.55
CA CYS A 121 -9.55 2.43 13.69
C CYS A 121 -10.67 3.11 14.47
N GLU A 122 -11.35 2.39 15.37
CA GLU A 122 -12.39 2.94 16.24
C GLU A 122 -11.84 4.05 17.15
N GLU A 123 -10.65 3.83 17.74
CA GLU A 123 -9.99 4.84 18.56
C GLU A 123 -9.62 6.09 17.74
N LEU A 124 -9.15 5.91 16.50
CA LEU A 124 -8.85 7.02 15.59
C LEU A 124 -10.10 7.75 15.12
N GLN A 125 -11.21 7.05 14.90
CA GLN A 125 -12.49 7.67 14.53
C GLN A 125 -13.07 8.50 15.67
N ASN A 126 -12.92 8.05 16.91
CA ASN A 126 -13.33 8.83 18.08
C ASN A 126 -12.51 10.13 18.23
N LYS A 127 -11.26 10.15 17.76
CA LYS A 127 -10.37 11.33 17.84
C LYS A 127 -10.43 12.26 16.64
N LEU A 128 -10.57 11.71 15.43
CA LEU A 128 -10.51 12.46 14.16
C LEU A 128 -11.89 12.71 13.54
N GLY A 129 -12.94 12.10 14.08
CA GLY A 129 -14.32 12.24 13.60
C GLY A 129 -14.70 11.26 12.48
N PRO A 130 -15.99 11.28 12.05
CA PRO A 130 -16.56 10.31 11.12
C PRO A 130 -16.11 10.49 9.66
N GLU A 131 -15.38 11.57 9.34
CA GLU A 131 -14.87 11.84 7.98
C GLU A 131 -13.82 10.78 7.53
N PHE A 132 -13.17 10.11 8.48
CA PHE A 132 -12.18 9.08 8.20
C PHE A 132 -12.78 7.68 8.35
N THR A 133 -13.10 7.04 7.22
CA THR A 133 -13.57 5.64 7.21
C THR A 133 -12.44 4.68 7.65
N PRO A 134 -12.76 3.50 8.22
CA PRO A 134 -11.74 2.56 8.67
C PRO A 134 -10.83 2.09 7.53
N ALA A 135 -11.40 1.95 6.32
CA ALA A 135 -10.65 1.62 5.12
C ALA A 135 -9.67 2.74 4.71
N ALA A 136 -10.09 4.00 4.82
CA ALA A 136 -9.22 5.15 4.53
C ALA A 136 -8.05 5.25 5.54
N LEU A 137 -8.32 5.00 6.83
CA LEU A 137 -7.29 5.00 7.88
C LEU A 137 -6.26 3.89 7.67
N LYS A 138 -6.70 2.65 7.41
CA LYS A 138 -5.82 1.52 7.10
C LYS A 138 -4.97 1.78 5.86
N LEU A 139 -5.59 2.24 4.77
CA LEU A 139 -4.88 2.54 3.53
C LEU A 139 -3.83 3.65 3.73
N ARG A 140 -4.14 4.66 4.54
CA ARG A 140 -3.23 5.75 4.86
C ARG A 140 -2.07 5.27 5.74
N PHE A 141 -2.33 4.42 6.73
CA PHE A 141 -1.31 3.74 7.54
C PHE A 141 -0.35 2.92 6.67
N TYR A 142 -0.85 2.01 5.81
CA TYR A 142 0.02 1.20 4.94
C TYR A 142 0.85 2.05 3.97
N ARG A 143 0.29 3.16 3.47
CA ARG A 143 1.05 4.12 2.65
C ARG A 143 2.16 4.80 3.46
N LEU A 144 1.91 5.16 4.72
CA LEU A 144 2.92 5.77 5.59
C LEU A 144 4.06 4.79 5.89
N VAL A 145 3.73 3.55 6.26
CA VAL A 145 4.71 2.47 6.48
C VAL A 145 5.56 2.25 5.23
N LYS A 146 4.94 2.17 4.05
CA LYS A 146 5.65 2.01 2.77
C LYS A 146 6.51 3.22 2.40
N THR A 147 6.05 4.44 2.70
CA THR A 147 6.78 5.67 2.37
C THR A 147 8.00 5.85 3.28
N MET A 148 7.87 5.50 4.56
CA MET A 148 8.94 5.63 5.56
C MET A 148 9.82 4.38 5.68
N GLN A 149 9.51 3.31 4.93
CA GLN A 149 10.22 2.02 4.95
C GLN A 149 10.35 1.39 6.34
N TYR A 150 9.33 1.54 7.20
CA TYR A 150 9.36 0.91 8.52
C TYR A 150 9.19 -0.62 8.40
N SER A 151 10.08 -1.36 9.06
CA SER A 151 9.91 -2.81 9.23
C SER A 151 8.87 -3.10 10.32
N GLU A 152 8.29 -4.31 10.33
CA GLU A 152 7.35 -4.72 11.37
C GLU A 152 7.98 -4.66 12.78
N ALA A 153 9.28 -4.95 12.89
CA ALA A 153 10.05 -4.79 14.12
C ALA A 153 10.17 -3.33 14.56
N ASP A 154 10.28 -2.37 13.62
CA ASP A 154 10.36 -0.95 13.94
C ASP A 154 9.01 -0.40 14.43
N LEU A 155 7.91 -0.88 13.85
CA LEU A 155 6.55 -0.54 14.30
C LEU A 155 6.28 -1.05 15.72
N LEU A 156 6.76 -2.26 16.05
CA LEU A 156 6.66 -2.82 17.40
C LEU A 156 7.53 -2.06 18.41
N LYS A 157 8.77 -1.71 18.06
CA LYS A 157 9.64 -0.87 18.90
C LYS A 157 9.01 0.49 19.19
N MET A 158 8.50 1.16 18.15
CA MET A 158 7.80 2.44 18.30
C MET A 158 6.55 2.31 19.17
N GLY A 159 5.79 1.22 19.03
CA GLY A 159 4.64 0.91 19.88
C GLY A 159 5.03 0.73 21.36
N HIS A 160 6.08 -0.04 21.66
CA HIS A 160 6.60 -0.22 23.02
C HIS A 160 7.15 1.07 23.63
N GLU A 161 7.85 1.90 22.85
CA GLU A 161 8.33 3.21 23.29
C GLU A 161 7.17 4.15 23.67
N LEU A 162 6.08 4.15 22.90
CA LEU A 162 4.88 4.94 23.18
C LEU A 162 4.12 4.46 24.42
N LEU A 163 4.09 3.15 24.66
CA LEU A 163 3.51 2.57 25.89
C LEU A 163 4.35 2.96 27.12
N ASN A 164 5.67 2.79 27.05
CA ASN A 164 6.60 3.12 28.12
C ASN A 164 6.62 4.63 28.45
N LYS A 165 6.42 5.50 27.45
CA LYS A 165 6.33 6.95 27.64
C LYS A 165 5.08 7.37 28.42
N ARG A 166 3.98 6.60 28.35
CA ARG A 166 2.75 6.85 29.12
C ARG A 166 2.83 6.28 30.54
N GLU A 167 3.52 5.15 30.73
CA GLU A 167 3.79 4.61 32.07
C GLU A 167 4.67 5.56 32.89
N LYS A 168 5.70 6.17 32.29
CA LYS A 168 6.54 7.17 33.00
C LYS A 168 5.81 8.45 33.42
N VAL A 169 4.71 8.83 32.76
CA VAL A 169 3.86 9.97 33.16
C VAL A 169 2.83 9.56 34.22
N SER A 170 2.55 8.27 34.36
CA SER A 170 1.56 7.73 35.31
C SER A 170 2.18 7.31 36.66
N ILE A 171 3.51 7.33 36.80
CA ILE A 171 4.23 6.88 38.01
C ILE A 171 4.68 8.06 38.92
N SER A 172 4.44 9.32 38.54
CA SER A 172 4.85 10.50 39.34
C SER A 172 3.72 11.21 40.12
N ALA A 173 2.55 10.58 40.27
CA ALA A 173 1.48 11.09 41.14
C ALA A 173 0.70 9.94 41.78
N ASP A 174 1.34 9.27 42.75
CA ASP A 174 0.77 8.93 44.06
C ASP A 174 1.62 7.85 44.74
N LYS A 175 2.16 8.19 45.92
CA LYS A 175 2.55 7.19 46.94
C LYS A 175 1.25 6.64 47.53
N PRO A 176 1.14 5.33 47.85
CA PRO A 176 1.62 4.88 49.16
C PRO A 176 2.18 3.46 49.24
N HIS A 177 3.05 3.32 50.25
CA HIS A 177 3.35 2.16 51.08
C HIS A 177 3.38 0.73 50.50
N ASN A 178 4.62 0.33 50.25
CA ASN A 178 5.18 -1.02 50.39
C ASN A 178 4.78 -1.69 51.73
N MET A 179 4.27 -2.92 51.68
CA MET A 179 4.74 -4.05 52.51
C MET A 179 4.29 -5.41 51.95
N GLU A 180 5.28 -6.29 51.77
CA GLU A 180 5.22 -7.70 51.39
C GLU A 180 4.45 -8.61 52.37
N PRO A 181 4.05 -9.82 51.93
CA PRO A 181 3.22 -10.76 52.68
C PRO A 181 4.06 -11.64 53.63
N LYS A 182 3.49 -11.99 54.79
CA LYS A 182 4.04 -13.05 55.65
C LYS A 182 2.96 -14.01 56.13
N VAL A 183 3.37 -15.27 56.10
CA VAL A 183 2.66 -16.54 56.28
C VAL A 183 2.46 -16.89 57.77
N SER A 184 1.33 -17.55 58.05
CA SER A 184 0.97 -18.42 59.20
C SER A 184 1.01 -17.89 60.63
N GLN A 185 -0.11 -18.04 61.35
CA GLN A 185 -0.22 -18.97 62.49
C GLN A 185 -1.63 -19.03 63.12
N GLU A 186 -1.86 -20.17 63.78
CA GLU A 186 -3.09 -20.77 64.28
C GLU A 186 -3.22 -20.59 65.81
N GLN A 187 -4.47 -20.68 66.33
CA GLN A 187 -4.92 -20.98 67.72
C GLN A 187 -4.91 -19.85 68.80
N PRO A 188 -5.60 -20.02 69.97
CA PRO A 188 -7.04 -20.25 70.19
C PRO A 188 -7.64 -19.45 71.40
N ALA A 189 -8.94 -19.66 71.64
CA ALA A 189 -9.69 -19.59 72.92
C ALA A 189 -9.96 -18.24 73.64
N LYS A 190 -11.25 -17.93 73.82
CA LYS A 190 -11.84 -17.49 75.11
C LYS A 190 -13.27 -17.99 75.29
N THR A 191 -13.54 -18.42 76.52
CA THR A 191 -14.74 -19.04 77.09
C THR A 191 -15.70 -18.02 77.72
N SER A 192 -17.01 -18.30 77.64
CA SER A 192 -18.07 -18.05 78.65
C SER A 192 -19.34 -18.75 78.13
N GLY A 193 -20.05 -19.67 78.78
CA GLY A 193 -20.32 -19.89 80.20
C GLY A 193 -21.81 -19.57 80.44
N GLY A 194 -22.67 -20.58 80.64
CA GLY A 194 -24.03 -20.39 81.20
C GLY A 194 -25.16 -21.22 80.59
N GLN A 195 -25.44 -22.35 81.26
CA GLN A 195 -26.66 -23.18 81.34
C GLN A 195 -28.00 -22.56 80.83
N GLN A 196 -28.83 -23.34 80.11
CA GLN A 196 -30.05 -23.96 80.66
C GLN A 196 -30.87 -24.70 79.58
N THR A 197 -31.38 -25.85 80.00
CA THR A 197 -32.30 -26.77 79.35
C THR A 197 -33.65 -26.11 79.01
N THR A 198 -34.02 -26.06 77.72
CA THR A 198 -35.40 -26.04 77.13
C THR A 198 -35.41 -25.48 75.68
N THR A 199 -34.36 -25.71 74.88
CA THR A 199 -34.15 -25.01 73.59
C THR A 199 -34.01 -25.91 72.37
N GLU A 200 -34.28 -27.22 72.44
CA GLU A 200 -34.20 -28.08 71.26
C GLU A 200 -35.39 -27.84 70.32
N ASP A 201 -36.61 -27.76 70.87
CA ASP A 201 -37.81 -27.50 70.06
C ASP A 201 -37.78 -26.09 69.45
N GLN A 202 -37.40 -25.05 70.20
CA GLN A 202 -37.32 -23.69 69.65
C GLN A 202 -36.19 -23.54 68.61
N SER A 203 -35.06 -24.24 68.77
CA SER A 203 -33.99 -24.28 67.77
C SER A 203 -34.43 -25.04 66.50
N PHE A 204 -35.18 -26.12 66.66
CA PHE A 204 -35.74 -26.90 65.55
C PHE A 204 -36.81 -26.10 64.79
N PHE A 205 -37.71 -25.42 65.48
CA PHE A 205 -38.70 -24.54 64.85
C PHE A 205 -38.06 -23.32 64.17
N TYR A 206 -36.98 -22.75 64.73
CA TYR A 206 -36.19 -21.73 64.05
C TYR A 206 -35.48 -22.26 62.79
N GLN A 207 -34.92 -23.46 62.85
CA GLN A 207 -34.34 -24.14 61.68
C GLN A 207 -35.39 -24.44 60.62
N ILE A 208 -36.61 -24.86 61.00
CA ILE A 208 -37.73 -25.05 60.07
C ILE A 208 -38.21 -23.72 59.48
N SER A 209 -38.23 -22.63 60.26
CA SER A 209 -38.66 -21.33 59.77
C SER A 209 -37.68 -20.68 58.78
N SER A 210 -36.39 -21.02 58.86
CA SER A 210 -35.32 -20.53 57.96
C SER A 210 -35.07 -21.44 56.75
N LEU A 211 -35.61 -22.66 56.75
CA LEU A 211 -35.54 -23.59 55.61
C LEU A 211 -36.14 -23.01 54.32
N PRO A 212 -37.30 -22.32 54.31
CA PRO A 212 -37.83 -21.69 53.10
C PRO A 212 -36.92 -20.59 52.53
N GLU A 213 -36.26 -19.80 53.38
CA GLU A 213 -35.33 -18.74 52.97
C GLU A 213 -34.01 -19.31 52.44
N THR A 214 -33.49 -20.37 53.05
CA THR A 214 -32.30 -21.06 52.55
C THR A 214 -32.57 -21.78 51.23
N VAL A 215 -33.75 -22.40 51.07
CA VAL A 215 -34.16 -23.00 49.79
C VAL A 215 -34.32 -21.94 48.70
N ARG A 216 -34.87 -20.76 49.04
CA ARG A 216 -34.96 -19.63 48.10
C ARG A 216 -33.58 -19.11 47.71
N SER A 217 -32.66 -18.91 48.65
CA SER A 217 -31.31 -18.43 48.34
C SER A 217 -30.46 -19.44 47.56
N ILE A 218 -30.67 -20.74 47.79
CA ILE A 218 -30.06 -21.81 46.98
C ILE A 218 -30.66 -21.79 45.57
N GLY A 219 -31.98 -21.61 45.42
CA GLY A 219 -32.63 -21.46 44.12
C GLY A 219 -32.11 -20.26 43.33
N GLU A 220 -31.91 -19.13 43.99
CA GLU A 220 -31.32 -17.91 43.39
C GLU A 220 -29.84 -18.14 43.00
N ARG A 221 -29.04 -18.78 43.86
CA ARG A 221 -27.67 -19.17 43.51
C ARG A 221 -27.61 -20.17 42.36
N LEU A 222 -28.55 -21.12 42.30
CA LEU A 222 -28.62 -22.11 41.24
C LEU A 222 -28.97 -21.44 39.91
N GLY A 223 -29.94 -20.52 39.90
CA GLY A 223 -30.29 -19.73 38.72
C GLY A 223 -29.13 -18.87 38.21
N PHE A 224 -28.40 -18.22 39.12
CA PHE A 224 -27.20 -17.46 38.76
C PHE A 224 -26.09 -18.34 38.14
N ILE A 225 -25.89 -19.54 38.68
CA ILE A 225 -24.92 -20.51 38.15
C ILE A 225 -25.38 -21.05 36.79
N GLU A 226 -26.67 -21.36 36.61
CA GLU A 226 -27.21 -21.79 35.32
C GLU A 226 -27.07 -20.70 34.25
N GLU A 227 -27.32 -19.44 34.59
CA GLU A 227 -27.11 -18.31 33.68
C GLU A 227 -25.63 -18.14 33.33
N GLN A 228 -24.72 -18.24 34.29
CA GLN A 228 -23.28 -18.21 34.01
C GLN A 228 -22.82 -19.38 33.14
N GLN A 229 -23.32 -20.59 33.38
CA GLN A 229 -22.95 -21.78 32.60
C GLN A 229 -23.48 -21.72 31.16
N ARG A 230 -24.68 -21.15 30.95
CA ARG A 230 -25.22 -20.94 29.60
C ARG A 230 -24.31 -20.05 28.73
N HIS A 231 -23.66 -19.06 29.32
CA HIS A 231 -22.74 -18.18 28.60
C HIS A 231 -21.34 -18.82 28.39
N GLN A 232 -20.93 -19.74 29.26
CA GLN A 232 -19.65 -20.46 29.12
C GLN A 232 -19.71 -21.63 28.13
N LEU A 233 -20.89 -22.19 27.86
CA LEU A 233 -21.11 -23.35 26.99
C LEU A 233 -21.52 -22.98 25.55
N ASP A 234 -21.11 -21.81 25.04
CA ASP A 234 -21.33 -21.50 23.62
C ASP A 234 -20.33 -22.24 22.72
N LEU A 235 -20.38 -23.57 22.76
CA LEU A 235 -19.64 -24.46 21.86
C LEU A 235 -19.94 -24.14 20.39
N LYS A 236 -21.13 -23.63 20.10
CA LYS A 236 -21.52 -23.24 18.76
C LYS A 236 -20.71 -22.04 18.28
N GLY A 237 -20.60 -20.99 19.09
CA GLY A 237 -19.72 -19.85 18.82
C GLY A 237 -18.26 -20.24 18.68
N PHE A 238 -17.77 -21.16 19.52
CA PHE A 238 -16.40 -21.68 19.43
C PHE A 238 -16.15 -22.45 18.13
N ILE A 239 -17.07 -23.33 17.72
CA ILE A 239 -16.98 -24.08 16.46
C ILE A 239 -17.08 -23.15 15.25
N GLU A 240 -17.94 -22.14 15.28
CA GLU A 240 -18.04 -21.13 14.22
C GLU A 240 -16.73 -20.32 14.09
N HIS A 241 -16.10 -19.96 15.21
CA HIS A 241 -14.80 -19.31 15.22
C HIS A 241 -13.70 -20.22 14.67
N LEU A 242 -13.66 -21.49 15.07
CA LEU A 242 -12.72 -22.49 14.53
C LEU A 242 -12.87 -22.67 13.01
N LEU A 243 -14.11 -22.74 12.51
CA LEU A 243 -14.39 -22.79 11.08
C LEU A 243 -13.97 -21.51 10.35
N ALA A 244 -14.10 -20.34 10.99
CA ALA A 244 -13.61 -19.09 10.43
C ALA A 244 -12.08 -19.09 10.32
N VAL A 245 -11.38 -19.52 11.38
CA VAL A 245 -9.92 -19.67 11.39
C VAL A 245 -9.45 -20.67 10.33
N GLU A 246 -10.14 -21.81 10.17
CA GLU A 246 -9.81 -22.78 9.12
C GLU A 246 -9.95 -22.19 7.70
N ARG A 247 -11.02 -21.40 7.47
CA ARG A 247 -11.20 -20.70 6.19
C ARG A 247 -10.15 -19.62 5.96
N ASP A 248 -9.70 -18.95 7.03
CA ASP A 248 -8.65 -17.94 6.96
C ASP A 248 -7.30 -18.60 6.63
N LEU A 249 -6.94 -19.71 7.30
CA LEU A 249 -5.74 -20.49 6.99
C LEU A 249 -5.71 -20.96 5.53
N LYS A 250 -6.82 -21.51 5.03
CA LYS A 250 -6.92 -21.89 3.60
C LYS A 250 -6.78 -20.72 2.64
N ARG A 251 -7.10 -19.50 3.05
CA ARG A 251 -6.87 -18.29 2.25
C ARG A 251 -5.41 -17.87 2.33
N GLU A 252 -4.80 -17.94 3.51
CA GLU A 252 -3.38 -17.66 3.69
C GLU A 252 -2.49 -18.61 2.89
N ASP A 253 -2.81 -19.90 2.84
CA ASP A 253 -2.08 -20.87 2.03
C ASP A 253 -2.09 -20.51 0.53
N LYS A 254 -3.25 -20.14 0.00
CA LYS A 254 -3.38 -19.68 -1.40
C LYS A 254 -2.58 -18.42 -1.67
N LEU A 255 -2.58 -17.48 -0.72
CA LEU A 255 -1.78 -16.25 -0.83
C LEU A 255 -0.29 -16.57 -0.77
N MET A 256 0.14 -17.53 0.05
CA MET A 256 1.52 -17.98 0.08
C MET A 256 1.96 -18.60 -1.25
N GLU A 257 1.13 -19.46 -1.86
CA GLU A 257 1.40 -20.02 -3.18
C GLU A 257 1.53 -18.93 -4.26
N GLU A 258 0.64 -17.92 -4.23
CA GLU A 258 0.70 -16.80 -5.15
C GLU A 258 1.96 -15.94 -4.93
N ILE A 259 2.32 -15.67 -3.68
CA ILE A 259 3.56 -14.97 -3.33
C ILE A 259 4.77 -15.73 -3.86
N GLN A 260 4.85 -17.05 -3.63
CA GLN A 260 5.94 -17.87 -4.13
C GLN A 260 6.03 -17.82 -5.66
N ARG A 261 4.89 -17.90 -6.36
CA ARG A 261 4.84 -17.76 -7.82
C ARG A 261 5.35 -16.41 -8.28
N LEU A 262 4.91 -15.32 -7.64
CA LEU A 262 5.33 -13.97 -7.98
C LEU A 262 6.82 -13.73 -7.68
N VAL A 263 7.36 -14.32 -6.61
CA VAL A 263 8.79 -14.27 -6.30
C VAL A 263 9.59 -14.95 -7.41
N LEU A 264 9.20 -16.16 -7.81
CA LEU A 264 9.86 -16.86 -8.92
C LEU A 264 9.79 -16.10 -10.25
N GLU A 265 8.64 -15.48 -10.54
CA GLU A 265 8.50 -14.65 -11.74
C GLU A 265 9.41 -13.41 -11.68
N ASN A 266 9.49 -12.75 -10.53
CA ASN A 266 10.33 -11.58 -10.33
C ASN A 266 11.82 -11.92 -10.43
N ASP A 267 12.24 -13.06 -9.87
CA ASP A 267 13.62 -13.56 -9.98
C ASP A 267 13.97 -13.84 -11.45
N ASN A 268 13.05 -14.47 -12.20
CA ASN A 268 13.24 -14.73 -13.62
C ASN A 268 13.33 -13.43 -14.45
N VAL A 269 12.45 -12.46 -14.18
CA VAL A 269 12.49 -11.14 -14.84
C VAL A 269 13.79 -10.40 -14.51
N SER A 270 14.23 -10.46 -13.25
CA SER A 270 15.48 -9.85 -12.81
C SER A 270 16.69 -10.48 -13.50
N ALA A 271 16.73 -11.81 -13.62
CA ALA A 271 17.78 -12.51 -14.36
C ALA A 271 17.80 -12.15 -15.86
N MET A 272 16.63 -12.00 -16.49
CA MET A 272 16.55 -11.53 -17.88
C MET A 272 17.02 -10.09 -18.04
N MET A 273 16.67 -9.21 -17.10
CA MET A 273 17.13 -7.81 -17.10
C MET A 273 18.64 -7.72 -16.95
N GLU A 274 19.23 -8.51 -16.05
CA GLU A 274 20.68 -8.54 -15.85
C GLU A 274 21.41 -9.02 -17.10
N LYS A 275 20.91 -10.08 -17.75
CA LYS A 275 21.47 -10.57 -19.01
C LYS A 275 21.41 -9.55 -20.14
N GLU A 276 20.29 -8.84 -20.30
CA GLU A 276 20.19 -7.79 -21.31
C GLU A 276 21.04 -6.56 -20.95
N HIS A 277 21.19 -6.25 -19.66
CA HIS A 277 22.08 -5.19 -19.20
C HIS A 277 23.55 -5.49 -19.54
N GLU A 278 24.02 -6.70 -19.26
CA GLU A 278 25.37 -7.15 -19.64
C GLU A 278 25.58 -7.10 -21.16
N ARG A 279 24.59 -7.59 -21.93
CA ARG A 279 24.65 -7.55 -23.39
C ARG A 279 24.74 -6.12 -23.93
N LEU A 280 23.98 -5.18 -23.37
CA LEU A 280 24.03 -3.77 -23.76
C LEU A 280 25.35 -3.13 -23.36
N LYS A 281 25.85 -3.42 -22.16
CA LYS A 281 27.14 -2.93 -21.68
C LYS A 281 28.30 -3.40 -22.57
N ASN A 282 28.29 -4.66 -23.01
CA ASN A 282 29.30 -5.17 -23.94
C ASN A 282 29.24 -4.43 -25.28
N ARG A 283 28.04 -4.20 -25.83
CA ARG A 283 27.88 -3.41 -27.07
C ARG A 283 28.30 -1.96 -26.92
N GLU A 284 28.03 -1.35 -25.77
CA GLU A 284 28.47 0.01 -25.46
C GLU A 284 30.00 0.08 -25.42
N GLN A 285 30.67 -0.91 -24.82
CA GLN A 285 32.13 -1.00 -24.80
C GLN A 285 32.72 -1.23 -26.19
N GLU A 286 32.11 -2.09 -27.01
CA GLU A 286 32.48 -2.29 -28.41
C GLU A 286 32.37 -0.99 -29.21
N LEU A 287 31.24 -0.29 -29.10
CA LEU A 287 31.01 1.00 -29.77
C LEU A 287 32.00 2.06 -29.28
N SER A 288 32.24 2.16 -27.97
CA SER A 288 33.22 3.08 -27.39
C SER A 288 34.62 2.81 -27.93
N THR A 289 34.99 1.53 -28.06
CA THR A 289 36.27 1.13 -28.66
C THR A 289 36.37 1.58 -30.11
N VAL A 290 35.30 1.39 -30.90
CA VAL A 290 35.24 1.86 -32.30
C VAL A 290 35.36 3.37 -32.38
N TYR A 291 34.63 4.13 -31.54
CA TYR A 291 34.72 5.58 -31.49
C TYR A 291 36.13 6.06 -31.16
N ASN A 292 36.80 5.44 -30.18
CA ASN A 292 38.18 5.78 -29.82
C ASN A 292 39.16 5.50 -30.98
N ILE A 293 38.98 4.37 -31.70
CA ILE A 293 39.78 4.06 -32.89
C ILE A 293 39.54 5.10 -33.99
N LEU A 294 38.28 5.46 -34.27
CA LEU A 294 37.93 6.47 -35.26
C LEU A 294 38.45 7.85 -34.88
N GLU A 295 38.38 8.23 -33.60
CA GLU A 295 38.91 9.50 -33.09
C GLU A 295 40.44 9.55 -33.20
N THR A 296 41.13 8.46 -32.90
CA THR A 296 42.58 8.35 -33.11
C THR A 296 42.92 8.47 -34.59
N MET A 297 42.20 7.76 -35.47
CA MET A 297 42.41 7.85 -36.92
C MET A 297 42.11 9.25 -37.47
N LEU A 298 41.08 9.92 -36.97
CA LEU A 298 40.76 11.30 -37.33
C LEU A 298 41.85 12.27 -36.83
N GLY A 299 42.34 12.07 -35.61
CA GLY A 299 43.45 12.85 -35.06
C GLY A 299 44.74 12.67 -35.87
N ASP A 300 45.04 11.46 -36.29
CA ASP A 300 46.17 11.17 -37.19
C ASP A 300 45.97 11.81 -38.56
N PHE A 301 44.74 11.76 -39.10
CA PHE A 301 44.38 12.45 -40.35
C PHE A 301 44.55 13.96 -40.27
N MET A 302 44.06 14.60 -39.20
CA MET A 302 44.23 16.05 -38.99
C MET A 302 45.70 16.44 -38.81
N ARG A 303 46.54 15.54 -38.27
CA ARG A 303 47.99 15.73 -38.15
C ARG A 303 48.76 15.54 -39.47
N LEU A 304 48.16 14.95 -40.51
CA LEU A 304 48.78 14.74 -41.83
C LEU A 304 48.86 16.03 -42.70
N GLU A 305 48.85 17.21 -42.09
CA GLU A 305 48.71 18.49 -42.78
C GLU A 305 49.93 18.90 -43.66
N SER A 306 51.07 18.19 -43.67
CA SER A 306 52.18 18.48 -44.60
C SER A 306 52.91 17.27 -45.22
N VAL A 307 52.91 17.23 -46.57
CA VAL A 307 53.84 16.60 -47.54
C VAL A 307 54.23 15.10 -47.45
N SER A 308 53.99 14.34 -46.38
CA SER A 308 54.03 12.85 -46.39
C SER A 308 52.81 12.20 -47.10
N LYS A 309 52.03 13.03 -47.81
CA LYS A 309 50.60 12.96 -48.12
C LYS A 309 50.12 11.93 -49.17
N LEU A 310 50.96 11.05 -49.72
CA LEU A 310 50.52 10.16 -50.82
C LEU A 310 50.76 8.67 -50.58
N ALA A 311 51.91 8.28 -50.01
CA ALA A 311 52.17 6.88 -49.67
C ALA A 311 51.39 6.44 -48.42
N SER A 312 51.22 7.34 -47.44
CA SER A 312 50.49 7.07 -46.19
C SER A 312 48.97 7.05 -46.36
N LEU A 313 48.44 7.63 -47.45
CA LEU A 313 46.99 7.68 -47.70
C LEU A 313 46.46 6.32 -48.19
N GLY A 314 47.27 5.57 -48.96
CA GLY A 314 46.95 4.19 -49.35
C GLY A 314 46.90 3.24 -48.15
N ASP A 315 47.85 3.39 -47.22
CA ASP A 315 47.86 2.60 -45.98
C ASP A 315 46.73 3.01 -45.02
N PHE A 316 46.40 4.31 -44.97
CA PHE A 316 45.24 4.82 -44.23
C PHE A 316 43.91 4.31 -44.80
N MET A 317 43.72 4.36 -46.12
CA MET A 317 42.53 3.83 -46.80
C MET A 317 42.38 2.33 -46.57
N HIS A 318 43.48 1.57 -46.60
CA HIS A 318 43.43 0.13 -46.34
C HIS A 318 43.09 -0.18 -44.87
N ARG A 319 43.63 0.56 -43.89
CA ARG A 319 43.25 0.42 -42.48
C ARG A 319 41.80 0.82 -42.21
N LEU A 320 41.31 1.86 -42.90
CA LEU A 320 39.92 2.28 -42.83
C LEU A 320 39.01 1.24 -43.47
N GLU A 321 39.39 0.67 -44.61
CA GLU A 321 38.69 -0.43 -45.27
C GLU A 321 38.63 -1.68 -44.39
N ILE A 322 39.74 -2.08 -43.75
CA ILE A 322 39.75 -3.22 -42.82
C ILE A 322 38.87 -2.97 -41.60
N THR A 323 38.94 -1.76 -41.02
CA THR A 323 38.11 -1.39 -39.85
C THR A 323 36.64 -1.35 -40.25
N VAL A 324 36.33 -0.74 -41.40
CA VAL A 324 34.97 -0.71 -41.95
C VAL A 324 34.50 -2.10 -42.35
N ASP A 325 35.34 -3.03 -42.79
CA ASP A 325 34.92 -4.40 -43.18
C ASP A 325 34.76 -5.31 -41.95
N GLN A 326 35.63 -5.17 -40.94
CA GLN A 326 35.49 -5.84 -39.63
C GLN A 326 34.18 -5.47 -38.92
N PHE A 327 33.69 -4.23 -39.08
CA PHE A 327 32.43 -3.75 -38.49
C PHE A 327 31.27 -3.62 -39.50
N GLY A 328 31.54 -3.72 -40.81
CA GLY A 328 30.65 -3.33 -41.92
C GLY A 328 29.69 -4.40 -42.40
N ASN A 329 29.82 -5.63 -41.90
CA ASN A 329 28.75 -6.62 -42.06
C ASN A 329 27.46 -6.24 -41.30
N VAL A 330 27.47 -5.18 -40.48
CA VAL A 330 26.27 -4.58 -39.87
C VAL A 330 25.56 -3.60 -40.83
N LEU A 331 26.23 -3.14 -41.90
CA LEU A 331 25.69 -2.26 -42.94
C LEU A 331 25.54 -2.97 -44.29
N LYS A 332 25.13 -4.25 -44.31
CA LYS A 332 24.60 -4.88 -45.54
C LYS A 332 23.31 -4.17 -45.96
N SER A 333 23.47 -3.01 -46.60
CA SER A 333 22.45 -2.46 -47.46
C SER A 333 22.21 -3.51 -48.55
N ARG A 334 21.00 -4.08 -48.57
CA ARG A 334 20.49 -4.69 -49.79
C ARG A 334 20.60 -3.63 -50.87
N ARG A 335 21.51 -3.79 -51.83
CA ARG A 335 21.33 -3.19 -53.14
C ARG A 335 20.04 -3.79 -53.69
N ILE A 336 18.97 -3.02 -53.64
CA ILE A 336 17.80 -3.25 -54.48
C ILE A 336 18.31 -2.96 -55.90
N VAL A 337 18.66 -4.04 -56.61
CA VAL A 337 18.90 -3.99 -58.05
C VAL A 337 17.52 -3.98 -58.70
N SER A 338 17.23 -2.89 -59.41
CA SER A 338 16.14 -2.80 -60.39
C SER A 338 16.48 -3.60 -61.64
#